data_AF-A0A0P0ZB88-F1
#
_entry.id   AF-A0A0P0ZB88-F1
#
_cell.length_a   1.000
_cell.length_b   1.000
_cell.length_c   1.000
_cell.angle_alpha   90.00
_cell.angle_beta   90.00
_cell.angle_gamma   90.00
#
_symmetry.space_group_name_H-M   'P 1'
#
loop_
_entity.id
_entity.type
_entity.pdbx_description
1 polymer ?
#
loop_
_entity_poly.entity_id
_entity_poly.type
_entity_poly.pdbx_seq_one_letter_code
_entity_poly.pdbx_strand_id
1 'polypeptide(L)'
;MSEYGKPFSIKRPGQRFRKSCNEAGLNHCSARRLRKAGAAIAAKNGANEEDLKALFGWENANEANLYTRKASQKIIARRTILLIDFNVSVLGLIEG
;
A
#
# COMPACT_ATOMS: atom_id res chain seq x y z
N MET A 1 -26.89 -6.71 16.37
CA MET A 1 -26.99 -6.18 17.76
C MET A 1 -26.20 -7.08 18.68
N SER A 2 -25.65 -6.59 19.80
CA SER A 2 -25.08 -7.50 20.81
C SER A 2 -26.20 -8.31 21.47
N GLU A 3 -25.84 -9.42 22.11
CA GLU A 3 -26.75 -10.32 22.85
C GLU A 3 -27.63 -9.60 23.88
N TYR A 4 -27.25 -8.38 24.27
CA TYR A 4 -27.97 -7.50 25.21
C TYR A 4 -28.71 -6.33 24.53
N GLY A 5 -28.99 -6.40 23.22
CA GLY A 5 -29.68 -5.33 22.49
C GLY A 5 -28.89 -4.03 22.34
N LYS A 6 -27.67 -3.94 22.92
CA LYS A 6 -26.82 -2.74 22.83
C LYS A 6 -26.00 -2.72 21.53
N PRO A 7 -25.69 -1.54 21.00
CA PRO A 7 -24.69 -1.39 19.94
C PRO A 7 -23.36 -2.02 20.38
N PHE A 8 -22.69 -2.73 19.48
CA PHE A 8 -21.35 -3.26 19.78
C PHE A 8 -20.42 -2.07 20.07
N SER A 9 -19.79 -2.07 21.24
CA SER A 9 -18.75 -1.09 21.54
C SER A 9 -17.59 -1.25 20.54
N ILE A 10 -17.22 -0.15 19.87
CA ILE A 10 -16.12 -0.07 18.88
C ILE A 10 -14.79 -0.60 19.46
N LYS A 11 -14.60 -0.57 20.78
CA LYS A 11 -13.40 -1.09 21.44
C LYS A 11 -13.29 -2.61 21.40
N ARG A 12 -14.42 -3.34 21.34
CA ARG A 12 -14.43 -4.81 21.49
C ARG A 12 -13.80 -5.58 20.32
N PRO A 13 -14.02 -5.23 19.03
CA PRO A 13 -13.41 -5.95 17.91
C PRO A 13 -11.88 -5.83 17.87
N GLY A 14 -11.34 -4.62 18.03
CA GLY A 14 -9.89 -4.38 17.99
C GLY A 14 -9.14 -5.07 19.12
N GLN A 15 -9.73 -5.11 20.32
CA GLN A 15 -9.16 -5.85 21.45
C GLN A 15 -9.22 -7.37 21.25
N ARG A 16 -10.33 -7.90 20.72
CA ARG A 16 -10.43 -9.32 20.36
C ARG A 16 -9.37 -9.72 19.34
N PHE A 17 -9.21 -8.93 18.28
CA PHE A 17 -8.15 -9.16 17.28
C PHE A 17 -6.75 -9.14 17.91
N ARG A 18 -6.47 -8.16 18.78
CA ARG A 18 -5.19 -8.11 19.50
C ARG A 18 -4.99 -9.35 20.38
N LYS A 19 -6.02 -9.79 21.09
CA LYS A 19 -5.97 -10.99 21.93
C LYS A 19 -5.61 -12.22 21.09
N SER A 20 -6.27 -12.41 19.95
CA SER A 20 -5.96 -13.50 19.02
C SER A 20 -4.52 -13.40 18.47
N CYS A 21 -4.03 -12.20 18.16
CA CYS A 21 -2.63 -12.02 17.78
C CYS A 21 -1.67 -12.43 18.90
N ASN A 22 -1.96 -12.08 20.16
CA ASN A 22 -1.12 -12.43 21.30
C ASN A 22 -1.15 -13.94 21.58
N GLU A 23 -2.32 -14.57 21.50
CA GLU A 23 -2.49 -16.03 21.64
C GLU A 23 -1.69 -16.79 20.56
N ALA A 24 -1.58 -16.21 19.35
CA ALA A 24 -0.75 -16.74 18.28
C ALA A 24 0.75 -16.37 18.39
N GLY A 25 1.20 -15.72 19.47
CA GLY A 25 2.58 -15.25 19.65
C GLY A 25 2.98 -14.02 18.81
N LEU A 26 2.03 -13.42 18.08
CA LEU A 26 2.23 -12.26 17.20
C LEU A 26 1.96 -10.95 17.95
N ASN A 27 2.64 -10.72 19.07
CA ASN A 27 2.42 -9.56 19.95
C ASN A 27 2.61 -8.19 19.26
N HIS A 28 3.37 -8.17 18.16
CA HIS A 28 3.64 -6.99 17.35
C HIS A 28 2.53 -6.67 16.34
N CYS A 29 1.58 -7.59 16.12
CA CYS A 29 0.48 -7.42 15.18
C CYS A 29 -0.68 -6.63 15.80
N SER A 30 -1.30 -5.79 14.98
CA SER A 30 -2.53 -5.08 15.30
C SER A 30 -3.30 -4.80 14.02
N ALA A 31 -4.61 -4.61 14.10
CA ALA A 31 -5.45 -4.36 12.91
C ALA A 31 -4.94 -3.17 12.09
N ARG A 32 -4.51 -2.10 12.76
CA ARG A 32 -3.91 -0.93 12.11
C ARG A 32 -2.61 -1.27 11.38
N ARG A 33 -1.72 -2.06 11.99
CA ARG A 33 -0.47 -2.49 11.36
C ARG A 33 -0.72 -3.41 10.17
N LEU A 34 -1.69 -4.32 10.29
CA LEU A 34 -2.09 -5.21 9.20
C LEU A 34 -2.58 -4.40 7.99
N ARG A 35 -3.42 -3.39 8.21
CA ARG A 35 -3.88 -2.47 7.15
C ARG A 35 -2.71 -1.77 6.45
N LYS A 36 -1.74 -1.24 7.20
CA LYS A 36 -0.53 -0.61 6.62
C LYS A 36 0.32 -1.61 5.82
N ALA A 37 0.45 -2.84 6.31
CA ALA A 37 1.16 -3.90 5.60
C ALA A 37 0.47 -4.26 4.28
N GLY A 38 -0.87 -4.37 4.29
CA GLY A 38 -1.66 -4.59 3.09
C GLY A 38 -1.45 -3.49 2.05
N ALA A 39 -1.47 -2.22 2.44
CA ALA A 39 -1.20 -1.10 1.53
C ALA A 39 0.22 -1.16 0.94
N ALA A 40 1.22 -1.50 1.75
CA ALA A 40 2.59 -1.65 1.28
C ALA A 40 2.76 -2.83 0.30
N ILE A 41 2.05 -3.94 0.53
CA ILE A 41 2.06 -5.10 -0.38
C ILE A 41 1.36 -4.75 -1.69
N ALA A 42 0.17 -4.14 -1.63
CA ALA A 42 -0.57 -3.71 -2.82
C ALA A 42 0.25 -2.74 -3.67
N ALA A 43 0.88 -1.74 -3.04
CA ALA A 43 1.76 -0.79 -3.74
C ALA A 43 2.95 -1.49 -4.42
N LYS A 44 3.60 -2.46 -3.74
CA LYS A 44 4.69 -3.25 -4.32
C LYS A 44 4.25 -4.09 -5.52
N ASN A 45 2.98 -4.48 -5.56
CA ASN A 45 2.40 -5.24 -6.66
C ASN A 45 1.88 -4.34 -7.81
N GLY A 46 2.07 -3.02 -7.70
CA GLY A 46 1.73 -2.07 -8.77
C GLY A 46 0.44 -1.29 -8.58
N ALA A 47 -0.22 -1.40 -7.42
CA ALA A 47 -1.34 -0.52 -7.10
C ALA A 47 -0.88 0.96 -7.09
N ASN A 48 -1.61 1.81 -7.80
CA ASN A 48 -1.40 3.24 -7.82
C ASN A 48 -2.13 3.94 -6.64
N GLU A 49 -2.04 5.26 -6.54
CA GLU A 49 -2.64 6.00 -5.42
C GLU A 49 -4.17 5.89 -5.39
N GLU A 50 -4.83 5.93 -6.54
CA GLU A 50 -6.29 5.81 -6.64
C GLU A 50 -6.76 4.40 -6.27
N ASP A 51 -6.01 3.36 -6.66
CA ASP A 51 -6.30 1.98 -6.26
C ASP A 51 -6.25 1.82 -4.73
N LEU A 52 -5.24 2.41 -4.09
CA LEU A 52 -5.13 2.37 -2.62
C LEU A 52 -6.21 3.21 -1.94
N LYS A 53 -6.55 4.38 -2.49
CA LYS A 53 -7.65 5.21 -1.99
C LYS A 53 -8.96 4.46 -2.02
N ALA A 54 -9.28 3.78 -3.13
CA ALA A 54 -10.48 2.96 -3.25
C ALA A 54 -10.46 1.75 -2.29
N LEU A 55 -9.36 1.00 -2.23
CA LEU A 55 -9.26 -0.22 -1.42
C LEU A 55 -9.29 0.06 0.08
N PHE A 56 -8.65 1.16 0.52
CA PHE A 56 -8.54 1.49 1.93
C PHE A 56 -9.57 2.54 2.36
N GLY A 57 -10.25 3.22 1.45
CA GLY A 57 -11.16 4.32 1.77
C GLY A 57 -10.39 5.54 2.30
N TRP A 58 -9.26 5.86 1.66
CA TRP A 58 -8.54 7.09 1.95
C TRP A 58 -9.04 8.21 1.03
N GLU A 59 -9.43 9.33 1.63
CA GLU A 59 -9.84 10.52 0.86
C GLU A 59 -8.62 11.32 0.39
N ASN A 60 -7.58 11.37 1.23
CA ASN A 60 -6.36 12.13 0.95
C ASN A 60 -5.30 11.26 0.25
N ALA A 61 -4.66 11.83 -0.77
CA ALA A 61 -3.53 11.24 -1.46
C ALA A 61 -2.30 11.07 -0.56
N ASN A 62 -2.15 11.88 0.50
CA ASN A 62 -0.98 11.83 1.38
C ASN A 62 -0.75 10.44 2.02
N GLU A 63 -1.80 9.78 2.52
CA GLU A 63 -1.67 8.42 3.06
C GLU A 63 -1.31 7.39 1.97
N ALA A 64 -1.89 7.50 0.78
CA ALA A 64 -1.63 6.58 -0.32
C ALA A 64 -0.20 6.75 -0.87
N ASN A 65 0.22 7.99 -1.08
CA ASN A 65 1.54 8.38 -1.60
C ASN A 65 2.68 7.79 -0.76
N LEU A 66 2.50 7.74 0.57
CA LEU A 66 3.47 7.16 1.50
C LEU A 66 3.87 5.72 1.09
N TYR A 67 2.92 4.94 0.57
CA TYR A 67 3.15 3.55 0.17
C TYR A 67 3.51 3.41 -1.31
N THR A 68 2.91 4.23 -2.17
CA THR A 68 3.10 4.12 -3.63
C THR A 68 4.42 4.72 -4.10
N ARG A 69 4.88 5.87 -3.58
CA ARG A 69 5.98 6.65 -4.16
C ARG A 69 7.23 5.85 -4.50
N LYS A 70 7.74 5.05 -3.54
CA LYS A 70 8.95 4.24 -3.77
C LYS A 70 8.67 2.95 -4.55
N ALA A 71 7.46 2.40 -4.44
CA ALA A 71 7.08 1.17 -5.12
C ALA A 71 6.82 1.43 -6.61
N SER A 72 6.03 2.46 -6.93
CA SER A 72 5.72 2.91 -8.27
C SER A 72 6.97 3.32 -9.03
N GLN A 73 7.90 4.05 -8.41
CA GLN A 73 9.15 4.46 -9.07
C GLN A 73 9.95 3.25 -9.59
N LYS A 74 10.05 2.16 -8.82
CA LYS A 74 10.76 0.94 -9.26
C LYS A 74 10.04 0.23 -10.40
N ILE A 75 8.70 0.21 -10.37
CA ILE A 75 7.89 -0.44 -11.40
C ILE A 75 7.95 0.37 -12.70
N ILE A 76 7.78 1.68 -12.60
CA ILE A 76 7.88 2.62 -13.72
C ILE A 76 9.28 2.54 -14.32
N ALA A 77 10.36 2.60 -13.53
CA ALA A 77 11.72 2.50 -14.05
C ALA A 77 11.95 1.21 -14.86
N ARG A 78 11.49 0.05 -14.35
CA ARG A 78 11.58 -1.23 -15.08
C ARG A 78 10.79 -1.24 -16.38
N ARG A 79 9.64 -0.57 -16.42
CA ARG A 79 8.83 -0.46 -17.64
C ARG A 79 9.46 0.51 -18.64
N THR A 80 9.92 1.66 -18.16
CA THR A 80 10.41 2.77 -18.98
C THR A 80 11.81 2.54 -19.54
N ILE A 81 12.64 1.69 -18.92
CA ILE A 81 13.98 1.37 -19.45
C ILE A 81 13.92 0.84 -20.90
N LEU A 82 12.85 0.12 -21.25
CA LEU A 82 12.64 -0.41 -22.61
C LEU A 82 12.25 0.66 -23.63
N LEU A 83 11.86 1.85 -23.16
CA LEU A 83 11.52 2.99 -24.02
C LEU A 83 12.74 3.86 -24.34
N ILE A 84 13.90 3.59 -23.71
CA ILE A 84 15.14 4.29 -24.04
C ILE A 84 15.69 3.70 -25.34
N ASP A 85 15.42 4.39 -26.44
CA ASP A 85 15.98 4.04 -27.75
C ASP A 85 17.42 4.58 -27.86
N PHE A 86 18.39 3.69 -27.63
CA PHE A 86 19.81 4.02 -27.77
C PHE A 86 20.27 4.18 -29.22
N ASN A 87 19.43 3.89 -30.21
CA ASN A 87 19.76 4.00 -31.62
C ASN A 87 19.49 5.41 -32.17
N VAL A 88 18.60 6.18 -31.53
CA VAL A 88 18.21 7.53 -31.97
C VAL A 88 19.24 8.60 -31.57
N SER A 89 20.07 8.38 -30.55
CA SER A 89 20.98 9.42 -30.02
C SER A 89 22.43 9.33 -30.49
N VAL A 90 22.90 8.19 -31.00
CA VAL A 90 24.32 8.07 -31.40
C VAL A 90 24.61 8.83 -32.71
N LEU A 91 23.64 8.92 -33.62
CA LEU A 91 23.80 9.68 -34.87
C LEU A 91 23.58 11.19 -34.72
N GLY A 92 22.81 11.64 -33.72
CA GLY A 92 22.49 13.06 -33.52
C GLY A 92 23.44 13.85 -32.62
N LEU A 93 24.33 13.18 -31.87
CA LEU A 93 25.25 13.83 -30.92
C LEU A 93 26.71 13.83 -31.38
N ILE A 94 27.03 13.22 -32.52
CA ILE A 94 28.39 13.20 -33.08
C ILE A 94 28.58 14.30 -34.15
N GLU A 95 27.50 14.90 -34.65
CA GLU A 95 27.54 16.00 -35.64
C GLU A 95 27.24 17.40 -35.06
N GLY A 96 27.52 17.61 -33.77
CA GLY A 96 27.38 18.92 -33.10
C GLY A 96 28.72 19.50 -32.67
#